data_AF-A0A519QC24-F1
#
_entry.id   AF-A0A519QC24-F1
#
_cell.length_a   1.000
_cell.length_b   1.000
_cell.length_c   1.000
_cell.angle_alpha   90.00
_cell.angle_beta   90.00
_cell.angle_gamma   90.00
#
_symmetry.space_group_name_H-M   'P 1'
#
loop_
_entity.id
_entity.type
_entity.pdbx_description
1 polymer ?
#
loop_
_entity_poly.entity_id
_entity_poly.type
_entity_poly.pdbx_seq_one_letter_code
_entity_poly.pdbx_strand_id
1 'polypeptide(L)'
;MSLAAPALAQSVPELSDLVGARAAGGETQLEARGYVFVTTNTVRDTKWSFWWKERARQCVQVATSNGRYEAIQSVPEANCRQTATTLPSYPDNRPPAADPGYGDRYGPSITLVCFGGGSAPAAQYQSGYAYNSRSHRFEPQFGTTLGREGFASDLQIEIWHGRGRIRPEGKLISPIHSGGDNGWWTIENLVVTPDRITGQYRMNGLNKPRIDIDRRSGRIAIRAATNFTGRCDAGNWRGGGGF
;
A
#
# COMPACT_ATOMS: atom_id res chain seq x y z
N MET A 1 -14.82 26.89 9.70
CA MET A 1 -14.57 25.91 8.63
C MET A 1 -13.10 25.51 8.73
N SER A 2 -12.80 24.34 9.30
CA SER A 2 -11.43 23.80 9.32
C SER A 2 -11.18 23.10 7.99
N LEU A 3 -10.22 23.62 7.22
CA LEU A 3 -9.71 22.97 6.01
C LEU A 3 -8.85 21.78 6.46
N ALA A 4 -9.26 20.55 6.13
CA ALA A 4 -8.37 19.41 6.21
C ALA A 4 -7.31 19.54 5.11
N ALA A 5 -6.05 19.75 5.50
CA ALA A 5 -4.93 19.73 4.56
C ALA A 5 -4.72 18.31 4.03
N PRO A 6 -4.38 18.13 2.75
CA PRO A 6 -4.01 16.83 2.24
C PRO A 6 -2.75 16.36 2.97
N ALA A 7 -2.80 15.18 3.57
CA ALA A 7 -1.62 14.52 4.12
C ALA A 7 -0.76 14.03 2.95
N LEU A 8 0.10 14.91 2.43
CA LEU A 8 1.22 14.50 1.60
C LEU A 8 2.08 13.54 2.44
N ALA A 9 2.58 12.46 1.85
CA ALA A 9 3.65 11.68 2.46
C ALA A 9 4.81 12.65 2.73
N GLN A 10 4.96 13.08 3.98
CA GLN A 10 5.96 14.05 4.34
C GLN A 10 7.31 13.35 4.21
N SER A 11 8.14 13.85 3.30
CA SER A 11 9.56 13.53 3.30
C SER A 11 10.07 13.81 4.71
N VAL A 12 10.81 12.86 5.27
CA VAL A 12 11.38 13.00 6.61
C VAL A 12 12.67 13.80 6.45
N PRO A 13 12.71 15.11 6.79
CA PRO A 13 13.84 15.96 6.41
C PRO A 13 15.14 15.50 7.07
N GLU A 14 15.06 14.88 8.25
CA GLU A 14 16.22 14.31 8.94
C GLU A 14 16.78 13.02 8.29
N LEU A 15 16.09 12.45 7.28
CA LEU A 15 16.50 11.25 6.54
C LEU A 15 16.68 11.49 5.04
N SER A 16 16.48 12.72 4.55
CA SER A 16 16.55 13.01 3.12
C SER A 16 17.94 12.76 2.52
N ASP A 17 18.99 12.86 3.33
CA ASP A 17 20.37 12.57 2.94
C ASP A 17 20.65 11.07 2.72
N LEU A 18 19.78 10.19 3.21
CA LEU A 18 19.91 8.74 3.02
C LEU A 18 19.31 8.25 1.69
N VAL A 19 18.55 9.10 0.99
CA VAL A 19 18.03 8.78 -0.34
C VAL A 19 19.21 8.65 -1.32
N GLY A 20 19.30 7.52 -2.00
CA GLY A 20 20.41 7.15 -2.90
C GLY A 20 21.57 6.41 -2.22
N ALA A 21 21.60 6.35 -0.88
CA ALA A 21 22.62 5.61 -0.13
C ALA A 21 22.57 4.11 -0.45
N ARG A 22 23.71 3.42 -0.33
CA ARG A 22 23.73 1.95 -0.36
C ARG A 22 23.00 1.41 0.86
N ALA A 23 22.20 0.36 0.66
CA ALA A 23 21.33 -0.20 1.70
C ALA A 23 22.08 -0.46 3.02
N ALA A 24 23.19 -1.19 2.98
CA ALA A 24 23.98 -1.51 4.17
C ALA A 24 24.43 -0.26 4.96
N GLY A 25 24.89 0.79 4.27
CA GLY A 25 25.28 2.05 4.92
C GLY A 25 24.07 2.86 5.41
N GLY A 26 22.98 2.84 4.66
CA GLY A 26 21.72 3.49 5.05
C GLY A 26 21.10 2.86 6.31
N GLU A 27 21.17 1.55 6.45
CA GLU A 27 20.69 0.82 7.64
C GLU A 27 21.48 1.23 8.88
N THR A 28 22.82 1.23 8.79
CA THR A 28 23.68 1.73 9.88
C THR A 28 23.35 3.17 10.26
N GLN A 29 23.06 4.04 9.28
CA GLN A 29 22.69 5.43 9.55
C GLN A 29 21.31 5.57 10.20
N LEU A 30 20.33 4.75 9.82
CA LEU A 30 19.02 4.72 10.48
C LEU A 30 19.16 4.30 11.94
N GLU A 31 19.91 3.23 12.22
CA GLU A 31 20.18 2.77 13.58
C GLU A 31 20.90 3.82 14.44
N ALA A 32 21.93 4.47 13.88
CA ALA A 32 22.66 5.55 14.54
C ALA A 32 21.75 6.76 14.88
N ARG A 33 20.68 6.96 14.10
CA ARG A 33 19.67 8.02 14.32
C ARG A 33 18.53 7.58 15.24
N GLY A 34 18.64 6.39 15.83
CA GLY A 34 17.70 5.85 16.81
C GLY A 34 16.47 5.18 16.19
N TYR A 35 16.52 4.83 14.91
CA TYR A 35 15.51 3.99 14.28
C TYR A 35 15.83 2.52 14.50
N VAL A 36 14.81 1.71 14.77
CA VAL A 36 14.92 0.26 14.99
C VAL A 36 14.20 -0.46 13.85
N PHE A 37 14.84 -1.45 13.26
CA PHE A 37 14.23 -2.27 12.22
C PHE A 37 13.00 -3.02 12.75
N VAL A 38 11.90 -2.96 12.02
CA VAL A 38 10.65 -3.66 12.35
C VAL A 38 10.48 -4.88 11.46
N THR A 39 10.41 -4.68 10.15
CA THR A 39 10.17 -5.75 9.17
C THR A 39 10.60 -5.36 7.77
N THR A 40 10.75 -6.35 6.89
CA THR A 40 11.06 -6.15 5.47
C THR A 40 10.24 -7.08 4.60
N ASN A 41 9.72 -6.56 3.49
CA ASN A 41 8.99 -7.31 2.48
C ASN A 41 9.63 -7.09 1.11
N THR A 42 9.67 -8.13 0.27
CA THR A 42 10.22 -8.03 -1.09
C THR A 42 9.09 -8.12 -2.11
N VAL A 43 9.04 -7.17 -3.04
CA VAL A 43 8.11 -7.13 -4.18
C VAL A 43 8.93 -7.01 -5.45
N ARG A 44 8.95 -8.07 -6.26
CA ARG A 44 9.87 -8.21 -7.41
C ARG A 44 11.32 -7.96 -6.96
N ASP A 45 11.95 -6.91 -7.46
CA ASP A 45 13.35 -6.58 -7.23
C ASP A 45 13.51 -5.48 -6.16
N THR A 46 12.40 -5.04 -5.55
CA THR A 46 12.38 -3.96 -4.55
C THR A 46 12.08 -4.50 -3.16
N LYS A 47 12.91 -4.13 -2.18
CA LYS A 47 12.72 -4.43 -0.75
C LYS A 47 12.12 -3.22 -0.05
N TRP A 48 11.11 -3.45 0.77
CA TRP A 48 10.39 -2.44 1.54
C TRP A 48 10.60 -2.72 3.03
N SER A 49 11.43 -1.92 3.71
CA SER A 49 11.69 -2.06 5.15
C SER A 49 10.98 -0.98 5.96
N PHE A 50 10.56 -1.33 7.17
CA PHE A 50 9.89 -0.44 8.12
C PHE A 50 10.76 -0.23 9.35
N TRP A 51 10.81 1.00 9.84
CA TRP A 51 11.72 1.42 10.90
C TRP A 51 11.05 2.35 11.90
N TRP A 52 11.32 2.10 13.18
CA TRP A 52 10.65 2.75 14.31
C TRP A 52 11.58 3.62 15.15
N LYS A 53 11.20 4.86 15.43
CA LYS A 53 11.91 5.74 16.37
C LYS A 53 11.00 6.10 17.54
N GLU A 54 11.19 5.40 18.66
CA GLU A 54 10.31 5.48 19.84
C GLU A 54 10.20 6.91 20.39
N ARG A 55 11.33 7.59 20.59
CA ARG A 55 11.37 8.94 21.17
C ARG A 55 10.60 9.98 20.35
N ALA A 56 10.59 9.82 19.03
CA ALA A 56 9.90 10.73 18.11
C ALA A 56 8.49 10.24 17.75
N ARG A 57 8.09 9.06 18.22
CA ARG A 57 6.89 8.34 17.78
C ARG A 57 6.76 8.26 16.26
N GLN A 58 7.88 8.03 15.58
CA GLN A 58 7.97 8.13 14.13
C GLN A 58 8.21 6.76 13.48
N CYS A 59 7.33 6.39 12.55
CA CYS A 59 7.49 5.22 11.70
C CYS A 59 7.87 5.64 10.29
N VAL A 60 8.88 5.01 9.71
CA VAL A 60 9.31 5.29 8.33
C VAL A 60 9.37 4.02 7.51
N GLN A 61 9.00 4.14 6.24
CA GLN A 61 9.11 3.09 5.24
C GLN A 61 10.24 3.44 4.26
N VAL A 62 11.09 2.46 3.96
CA VAL A 62 12.23 2.59 3.06
C VAL A 62 12.06 1.66 1.87
N ALA A 63 12.06 2.21 0.67
CA ALA A 63 12.12 1.46 -0.58
C ALA A 63 13.58 1.27 -0.99
N THR A 64 14.00 0.02 -1.22
CA THR A 64 15.34 -0.34 -1.65
C THR A 64 15.29 -1.08 -2.96
N SER A 65 15.94 -0.52 -3.98
CA SER A 65 16.04 -1.08 -5.33
C SER A 65 17.48 -1.01 -5.81
N ASN A 66 17.96 -2.01 -6.54
CA ASN A 66 19.36 -2.10 -7.00
C ASN A 66 20.39 -1.89 -5.87
N GLY A 67 20.06 -2.34 -4.65
CA GLY A 67 20.90 -2.21 -3.46
C GLY A 67 21.02 -0.78 -2.90
N ARG A 68 20.15 0.15 -3.33
CA ARG A 68 20.14 1.55 -2.86
C ARG A 68 18.76 1.99 -2.40
N TYR A 69 18.73 2.93 -1.46
CA TYR A 69 17.49 3.55 -1.02
C TYR A 69 16.95 4.45 -2.13
N GLU A 70 15.75 4.14 -2.59
CA GLU A 70 15.05 4.89 -3.63
C GLU A 70 14.17 5.97 -3.02
N ALA A 71 13.51 5.65 -1.89
CA ALA A 71 12.65 6.57 -1.18
C ALA A 71 12.60 6.22 0.32
N ILE A 72 12.42 7.26 1.14
CA ILE A 72 12.17 7.15 2.57
C ILE A 72 11.02 8.08 2.89
N GLN A 73 9.98 7.56 3.53
CA GLN A 73 8.77 8.33 3.83
C GLN A 73 8.24 8.02 5.21
N SER A 74 7.68 9.04 5.87
CA SER A 74 6.93 8.83 7.11
C SER A 74 5.65 8.08 6.81
N VAL A 75 5.32 7.11 7.66
CA VAL A 75 4.06 6.37 7.64
C VAL A 75 3.44 6.40 9.04
N PRO A 76 2.14 6.09 9.20
CA PRO A 76 1.51 6.07 10.52
C PRO A 76 2.26 5.18 11.52
N GLU A 77 2.37 5.62 12.78
CA GLU A 77 3.06 4.92 13.88
C GLU A 77 2.61 3.46 14.06
N ALA A 78 1.33 3.18 13.78
CA ALA A 78 0.76 1.85 13.81
C ALA A 78 1.50 0.83 12.93
N ASN A 79 2.13 1.27 11.84
CA ASN A 79 2.85 0.39 10.89
C ASN A 79 4.15 -0.18 11.48
N CYS A 80 4.67 0.45 12.53
CA CYS A 80 5.89 0.03 13.22
C CYS A 80 5.62 -0.57 14.60
N ARG A 81 4.51 -0.16 15.22
CA ARG A 81 4.04 -0.68 16.51
C ARG A 81 3.13 -1.90 16.37
N GLN A 82 3.14 -2.56 15.23
CA GLN A 82 2.77 -3.97 15.17
C GLN A 82 3.84 -4.75 15.95
N THR A 83 3.83 -4.62 17.28
CA THR A 83 4.27 -5.69 18.15
C THR A 83 3.60 -6.93 17.58
N ALA A 84 4.37 -8.01 17.38
CA ALA A 84 3.78 -9.33 17.36
C ALA A 84 2.87 -9.34 18.59
N THR A 85 1.57 -9.14 18.36
CA THR A 85 0.60 -9.32 19.41
C THR A 85 0.79 -10.79 19.66
N THR A 86 1.51 -11.12 20.72
CA THR A 86 1.22 -12.33 21.49
C THR A 86 -0.29 -12.32 21.50
N LEU A 87 -0.88 -13.23 20.72
CA LEU A 87 -2.30 -13.49 20.75
C LEU A 87 -2.68 -13.35 22.21
N PRO A 88 -3.71 -12.57 22.59
CA PRO A 88 -4.17 -12.58 23.97
C PRO A 88 -4.26 -14.06 24.32
N SER A 89 -3.50 -14.49 25.34
CA SER A 89 -3.42 -15.89 25.73
C SER A 89 -4.86 -16.27 26.01
N TYR A 90 -5.49 -16.92 25.03
CA TYR A 90 -6.85 -17.36 25.11
C TYR A 90 -6.80 -18.36 26.26
N PRO A 91 -7.51 -18.11 27.39
CA PRO A 91 -7.54 -19.11 28.44
C PRO A 91 -8.03 -20.39 27.79
N ASP A 92 -7.26 -21.45 28.03
CA ASP A 92 -7.53 -22.80 27.59
C ASP A 92 -9.03 -23.06 27.72
N ASN A 93 -9.68 -23.40 26.61
CA ASN A 93 -10.87 -24.26 26.58
C ASN A 93 -11.34 -24.38 25.14
N ARG A 94 -11.20 -25.61 24.62
CA ARG A 94 -12.07 -26.32 23.67
C ARG A 94 -12.77 -25.43 22.63
N PRO A 95 -12.57 -25.65 21.32
CA PRO A 95 -13.23 -24.85 20.29
C PRO A 95 -14.73 -24.76 20.59
N PRO A 96 -15.29 -23.55 20.78
CA PRO A 96 -16.74 -23.42 20.79
C PRO A 96 -17.18 -23.94 19.43
N ALA A 97 -18.14 -24.86 19.45
CA ALA A 97 -18.76 -25.37 18.24
C ALA A 97 -19.08 -24.17 17.33
N ALA A 98 -18.72 -24.27 16.06
CA ALA A 98 -18.89 -23.23 15.05
C ALA A 98 -20.22 -22.50 15.29
N ASP A 99 -20.15 -21.27 15.81
CA ASP A 99 -21.33 -20.45 16.03
C ASP A 99 -21.84 -20.03 14.65
N PRO A 100 -23.03 -20.49 14.21
CA PRO A 100 -23.53 -20.18 12.87
C PRO A 100 -23.91 -18.69 12.69
N GLY A 101 -23.77 -17.84 13.72
CA GLY A 101 -24.34 -16.49 13.77
C GLY A 101 -23.38 -15.29 13.61
N TYR A 102 -22.18 -15.44 13.03
CA TYR A 102 -21.33 -14.26 12.73
C TYR A 102 -21.76 -13.55 11.43
N GLY A 103 -22.89 -12.87 11.54
CA GLY A 103 -23.74 -12.28 10.50
C GLY A 103 -25.15 -12.47 11.06
N ASP A 104 -25.98 -11.46 11.33
CA ASP A 104 -26.83 -10.86 10.31
C ASP A 104 -27.40 -9.48 10.77
N ARG A 105 -26.91 -8.90 11.89
CA ARG A 105 -27.60 -7.77 12.56
C ARG A 105 -26.77 -6.52 12.91
N TYR A 106 -25.44 -6.51 12.76
CA TYR A 106 -24.57 -5.43 13.32
C TYR A 106 -23.34 -4.98 12.50
N GLY A 107 -23.04 -5.48 11.29
CA GLY A 107 -21.88 -4.97 10.51
C GLY A 107 -21.23 -6.00 9.56
N PRO A 108 -20.06 -5.67 8.97
CA PRO A 108 -19.33 -6.58 8.07
C PRO A 108 -18.88 -7.84 8.78
N SER A 109 -19.08 -8.98 8.12
CA SER A 109 -18.57 -10.26 8.62
C SER A 109 -17.05 -10.35 8.49
N ILE A 110 -16.44 -9.59 7.57
CA ILE A 110 -14.98 -9.47 7.44
C ILE A 110 -14.63 -8.01 7.12
N THR A 111 -13.74 -7.39 7.91
CA THR A 111 -13.07 -6.13 7.57
C THR A 111 -11.57 -6.35 7.53
N LEU A 112 -10.95 -5.95 6.43
CA LEU A 112 -9.51 -6.06 6.21
C LEU A 112 -8.93 -4.68 5.95
N VAL A 113 -7.78 -4.41 6.54
CA VAL A 113 -6.92 -3.29 6.17
C VAL A 113 -5.66 -3.86 5.57
N CYS A 114 -5.32 -3.43 4.35
CA CYS A 114 -4.22 -3.98 3.59
C CYS A 114 -3.20 -2.92 3.23
N PHE A 115 -1.93 -3.23 3.41
CA PHE A 115 -0.81 -2.34 3.17
C PHE A 115 0.15 -2.97 2.19
N GLY A 116 0.67 -2.18 1.26
CA GLY A 116 1.60 -2.68 0.28
C GLY A 116 2.07 -1.62 -0.69
N GLY A 117 2.51 -2.08 -1.84
CA GLY A 117 2.95 -1.20 -2.91
C GLY A 117 2.90 -1.89 -4.25
N GLY A 118 3.20 -1.12 -5.27
CA GLY A 118 3.34 -1.66 -6.60
C GLY A 118 3.70 -0.59 -7.61
N SER A 119 3.23 -0.75 -8.84
CA SER A 119 3.62 0.16 -9.93
C SER A 119 2.40 0.59 -10.73
N ALA A 120 2.35 1.88 -11.04
CA ALA A 120 1.33 2.51 -11.86
C ALA A 120 1.96 3.04 -13.17
N PRO A 121 1.19 3.12 -14.27
CA PRO A 121 1.63 3.86 -15.45
C PRO A 121 1.87 5.33 -15.12
N ALA A 122 2.99 5.88 -15.59
CA ALA A 122 3.36 7.28 -15.39
C ALA A 122 3.97 7.88 -16.66
N ALA A 123 3.65 9.13 -16.95
CA ALA A 123 4.29 9.87 -18.04
C ALA A 123 5.72 10.26 -17.63
N GLN A 124 6.70 9.91 -18.46
CA GLN A 124 8.10 10.25 -18.25
C GLN A 124 8.53 11.25 -19.33
N TYR A 125 9.07 12.40 -18.90
CA TYR A 125 9.61 13.40 -19.80
C TYR A 125 11.04 13.03 -20.20
N GLN A 126 11.29 12.92 -21.50
CA GLN A 126 12.60 12.67 -22.07
C GLN A 126 13.05 13.92 -22.82
N SER A 127 14.23 14.43 -22.49
CA SER A 127 14.90 15.49 -23.24
C SER A 127 16.26 15.01 -23.70
N GLY A 128 16.55 15.16 -25.00
CA GLY A 128 17.82 14.80 -25.60
C GLY A 128 18.16 15.70 -26.78
N TYR A 129 19.25 15.38 -27.48
CA TYR A 129 19.60 16.02 -28.74
C TYR A 129 19.64 14.96 -29.84
N ALA A 130 18.96 15.23 -30.95
CA ALA A 130 19.00 14.38 -32.14
C ALA A 130 19.76 15.10 -33.25
N TYR A 131 20.66 14.38 -33.92
CA TYR A 131 21.36 14.92 -35.08
C TYR A 131 20.40 15.02 -36.27
N ASN A 132 20.16 16.23 -36.74
CA ASN A 132 19.34 16.48 -37.93
C ASN A 132 20.26 16.57 -39.16
N SER A 133 20.18 15.56 -40.03
CA SER A 133 21.03 15.46 -41.22
C SER A 133 20.73 16.51 -42.30
N ARG A 134 19.56 17.15 -42.26
CA ARG A 134 19.21 18.24 -43.19
C ARG A 134 19.80 19.58 -42.77
N SER A 135 19.74 19.88 -41.47
CA SER A 135 20.30 21.11 -40.92
C SER A 135 21.77 20.96 -40.47
N HIS A 136 22.33 19.75 -40.54
CA HIS A 136 23.68 19.39 -40.11
C HIS A 136 23.99 19.79 -38.66
N ARG A 137 22.98 19.81 -37.77
CA ARG A 137 23.14 20.21 -36.37
C ARG A 137 22.40 19.28 -35.42
N PHE A 138 22.91 19.19 -34.20
CA PHE A 138 22.19 18.57 -33.08
C PHE A 138 21.09 19.51 -32.62
N GLU A 139 19.84 19.04 -32.72
CA GLU A 139 18.65 19.79 -32.34
C GLU A 139 18.04 19.18 -31.08
N PRO A 140 17.53 20.00 -30.14
CA PRO A 140 16.88 19.50 -28.95
C PRO A 140 15.60 18.74 -29.33
N GLN A 141 15.47 17.53 -28.80
CA GLN A 141 14.28 16.69 -28.94
C GLN A 141 13.66 16.48 -27.57
N PHE A 142 12.36 16.79 -27.49
CA PHE A 142 11.54 16.54 -26.31
C PHE A 142 10.52 15.45 -26.64
N GLY A 143 10.38 14.48 -25.76
CA GLY A 143 9.43 13.38 -25.90
C GLY A 143 8.80 13.07 -24.57
N THR A 144 7.54 12.63 -24.59
CA THR A 144 6.91 12.02 -23.42
C THR A 144 6.77 10.54 -23.71
N THR A 145 7.37 9.69 -22.87
CA THR A 145 7.21 8.24 -22.94
C THR A 145 6.31 7.76 -21.81
N LEU A 146 5.60 6.65 -22.05
CA LEU A 146 4.82 5.99 -21.01
C LEU A 146 5.74 5.03 -20.26
N GLY A 147 6.05 5.37 -19.00
CA GLY A 147 6.82 4.53 -18.09
C GLY A 147 5.97 3.94 -16.97
N ARG A 148 6.63 3.35 -15.98
CA ARG A 148 6.00 2.91 -14.73
C ARG A 148 6.66 3.62 -13.56
N GLU A 149 5.85 4.06 -12.61
CA GLU A 149 6.27 4.67 -11.34
C GLU A 149 5.90 3.73 -10.19
N GLY A 150 6.81 3.54 -9.24
CA GLY A 150 6.56 2.79 -8.01
C GLY A 150 5.72 3.60 -7.02
N PHE A 151 4.86 2.96 -6.25
CA PHE A 151 4.10 3.60 -5.19
C PHE A 151 3.85 2.65 -4.01
N ALA A 152 3.67 3.22 -2.82
CA ALA A 152 3.11 2.54 -1.66
C ALA A 152 1.68 3.04 -1.42
N SER A 153 0.81 2.18 -0.89
CA SER A 153 -0.57 2.53 -0.58
C SER A 153 -1.15 1.57 0.46
N ASP A 154 -2.19 2.04 1.12
CA ASP A 154 -3.13 1.24 1.89
C ASP A 154 -4.50 1.17 1.19
N LEU A 155 -5.30 0.19 1.63
CA LEU A 155 -6.68 0.02 1.20
C LEU A 155 -7.49 -0.72 2.27
N GLN A 156 -8.80 -0.50 2.26
CA GLN A 156 -9.73 -1.21 3.13
C GLN A 156 -10.67 -2.10 2.32
N ILE A 157 -10.98 -3.29 2.83
CA ILE A 157 -11.99 -4.20 2.26
C ILE A 157 -13.01 -4.54 3.34
N GLU A 158 -14.29 -4.45 2.99
CA GLU A 158 -15.38 -4.85 3.86
C GLU A 158 -16.30 -5.81 3.12
N ILE A 159 -16.72 -6.89 3.79
CA ILE A 159 -17.54 -7.97 3.23
C ILE A 159 -18.73 -8.24 4.16
N TRP A 160 -19.92 -8.35 3.56
CA TRP A 160 -21.18 -8.72 4.22
C TRP A 160 -21.96 -9.67 3.32
N HIS A 161 -22.36 -10.84 3.81
CA HIS A 161 -23.33 -11.73 3.15
C HIS A 161 -23.10 -11.90 1.63
N GLY A 162 -21.87 -12.22 1.23
CA GLY A 162 -21.50 -12.44 -0.18
C GLY A 162 -21.35 -11.17 -1.04
N ARG A 163 -21.50 -9.98 -0.45
CA ARG A 163 -21.20 -8.68 -1.07
C ARG A 163 -19.95 -8.09 -0.42
N GLY A 164 -19.21 -7.28 -1.17
CA GLY A 164 -18.05 -6.59 -0.62
C GLY A 164 -17.82 -5.24 -1.27
N ARG A 165 -17.05 -4.39 -0.58
CA ARG A 165 -16.55 -3.13 -1.10
C ARG A 165 -15.09 -2.96 -0.76
N ILE A 166 -14.39 -2.19 -1.60
CA ILE A 166 -12.99 -1.84 -1.45
C ILE A 166 -12.83 -0.32 -1.49
N ARG A 167 -12.01 0.23 -0.61
CA ARG A 167 -11.55 1.62 -0.62
C ARG A 167 -10.04 1.63 -0.89
N PRO A 168 -9.62 1.65 -2.16
CA PRO A 168 -8.24 1.94 -2.53
C PRO A 168 -7.93 3.42 -2.27
N GLU A 169 -6.69 3.71 -1.88
CA GLU A 169 -6.22 5.07 -1.63
C GLU A 169 -5.08 5.46 -2.57
N GLY A 170 -4.78 6.76 -2.63
CA GLY A 170 -3.63 7.29 -3.37
C GLY A 170 -3.51 6.80 -4.82
N LYS A 171 -2.32 6.27 -5.16
CA LYS A 171 -1.95 5.84 -6.52
C LYS A 171 -2.59 4.50 -6.95
N LEU A 172 -3.33 3.82 -6.06
CA LEU A 172 -4.20 2.72 -6.48
C LEU A 172 -5.36 3.22 -7.31
N ILE A 173 -5.85 4.44 -7.03
CA ILE A 173 -6.93 5.09 -7.74
C ILE A 173 -6.44 5.53 -9.12
N SER A 174 -7.03 4.99 -10.19
CA SER A 174 -6.66 5.38 -11.55
C SER A 174 -7.05 6.85 -11.81
N PRO A 175 -6.18 7.68 -12.44
CA PRO A 175 -6.51 9.08 -12.75
C PRO A 175 -7.75 9.24 -13.62
N ILE A 176 -8.03 8.24 -14.47
CA ILE A 176 -9.20 8.19 -15.32
C ILE A 176 -10.12 7.14 -14.72
N HIS A 177 -11.01 7.55 -13.82
CA HIS A 177 -11.99 6.67 -13.20
C HIS A 177 -13.38 7.32 -13.22
N SER A 178 -14.40 6.47 -13.31
CA SER A 178 -15.71 6.78 -12.74
C SER A 178 -15.60 6.42 -11.27
N GLY A 179 -15.67 7.40 -10.37
CA GLY A 179 -15.41 7.23 -8.94
C GLY A 179 -16.22 6.11 -8.26
N GLY A 180 -16.01 5.95 -6.96
CA GLY A 180 -16.83 5.12 -6.09
C GLY A 180 -17.70 5.99 -5.17
N ASP A 181 -18.72 5.41 -4.55
CA ASP A 181 -19.56 6.14 -3.58
C ASP A 181 -18.73 6.45 -2.32
N ASN A 182 -18.40 7.73 -2.10
CA ASN A 182 -17.53 8.17 -1.00
C ASN A 182 -16.17 7.42 -0.95
N GLY A 183 -15.58 7.17 -2.13
CA GLY A 183 -14.31 6.44 -2.26
C GLY A 183 -14.44 4.91 -2.15
N TRP A 184 -15.65 4.37 -2.06
CA TRP A 184 -15.87 2.93 -2.06
C TRP A 184 -16.28 2.42 -3.43
N TRP A 185 -15.61 1.36 -3.88
CA TRP A 185 -16.00 0.59 -5.06
C TRP A 185 -16.61 -0.74 -4.63
N THR A 186 -17.71 -1.12 -5.26
CA THR A 186 -18.30 -2.44 -5.07
C THR A 186 -17.40 -3.51 -5.67
N ILE A 187 -17.23 -4.62 -4.94
CA ILE A 187 -16.55 -5.82 -5.41
C ILE A 187 -17.59 -6.71 -6.11
N GLU A 188 -17.45 -6.80 -7.42
CA GLU A 188 -18.17 -7.72 -8.31
C GLU A 188 -17.52 -9.11 -8.31
N ASN A 189 -18.32 -10.15 -8.58
CA ASN A 189 -17.87 -11.53 -8.65
C ASN A 189 -17.08 -11.96 -7.39
N LEU A 190 -17.52 -11.48 -6.23
CA LEU A 190 -16.89 -11.80 -4.95
C LEU A 190 -17.06 -13.29 -4.63
N VAL A 191 -15.95 -13.97 -4.41
CA VAL A 191 -15.90 -15.34 -3.92
C VAL A 191 -15.12 -15.36 -2.62
N VAL A 192 -15.73 -15.89 -1.57
CA VAL A 192 -15.14 -16.00 -0.24
C VAL A 192 -15.10 -17.47 0.14
N THR A 193 -13.91 -18.06 0.16
CA THR A 193 -13.65 -19.42 0.65
C THR A 193 -12.86 -19.35 1.95
N PRO A 194 -12.70 -20.44 2.71
CA PRO A 194 -11.90 -20.44 3.94
C PRO A 194 -10.44 -20.04 3.73
N ASP A 195 -9.88 -20.32 2.55
CA ASP A 195 -8.48 -20.09 2.18
C ASP A 195 -8.26 -18.85 1.31
N ARG A 196 -9.30 -18.33 0.64
CA ARG A 196 -9.13 -17.27 -0.36
C ARG A 196 -10.30 -16.30 -0.42
N ILE A 197 -10.01 -15.05 -0.77
CA ILE A 197 -11.00 -14.05 -1.17
C ILE A 197 -10.60 -13.55 -2.55
N THR A 198 -11.51 -13.64 -3.52
CA THR A 198 -11.30 -13.11 -4.86
C THR A 198 -12.47 -12.24 -5.29
N GLY A 199 -12.22 -11.31 -6.20
CA GLY A 199 -13.24 -10.44 -6.73
C GLY A 199 -12.66 -9.46 -7.71
N GLN A 200 -13.51 -8.59 -8.24
CA GLN A 200 -13.11 -7.55 -9.19
C GLN A 200 -13.85 -6.28 -8.81
N TYR A 201 -13.26 -5.12 -9.03
CA TYR A 201 -13.97 -3.86 -8.88
C TYR A 201 -13.78 -3.03 -10.13
N ARG A 202 -14.78 -2.24 -10.48
CA ARG A 202 -14.77 -1.49 -11.74
C ARG A 202 -14.37 -0.04 -11.46
N MET A 203 -13.19 0.35 -11.93
CA MET A 203 -12.76 1.75 -11.88
C MET A 203 -13.32 2.56 -13.06
N ASN A 204 -13.45 1.95 -14.23
CA ASN A 204 -14.12 2.51 -15.40
C ASN A 204 -14.48 1.38 -16.40
N GLY A 205 -14.96 1.73 -17.60
CA GLY A 205 -15.35 0.74 -18.63
C GLY A 205 -14.21 -0.18 -19.12
N LEU A 206 -12.97 0.30 -19.09
CA LEU A 206 -11.77 -0.39 -19.58
C LEU A 206 -10.89 -0.95 -18.44
N ASN A 207 -11.02 -0.41 -17.22
CA ASN A 207 -10.19 -0.74 -16.06
C ASN A 207 -11.02 -1.45 -14.99
N LYS A 208 -10.84 -2.78 -14.89
CA LYS A 208 -11.47 -3.66 -13.91
C LYS A 208 -10.41 -4.45 -13.12
N PRO A 209 -9.81 -3.85 -12.07
CA PRO A 209 -8.82 -4.56 -11.29
C PRO A 209 -9.36 -5.83 -10.61
N ARG A 210 -8.54 -6.89 -10.59
CA ARG A 210 -8.84 -8.15 -9.90
C ARG A 210 -8.13 -8.21 -8.56
N ILE A 211 -8.87 -8.58 -7.52
CA ILE A 211 -8.40 -8.77 -6.15
C ILE A 211 -8.21 -10.27 -5.90
N ASP A 212 -7.12 -10.61 -5.21
CA ASP A 212 -6.77 -11.96 -4.81
C ASP A 212 -6.10 -11.92 -3.44
N ILE A 213 -6.75 -12.50 -2.43
CA ILE A 213 -6.27 -12.53 -1.04
C ILE A 213 -6.17 -13.98 -0.60
N ASP A 214 -4.98 -14.38 -0.18
CA ASP A 214 -4.75 -15.62 0.55
C ASP A 214 -5.07 -15.38 2.04
N ARG A 215 -6.13 -16.01 2.54
CA ARG A 215 -6.59 -15.83 3.93
C ARG A 215 -5.71 -16.55 4.94
N ARG A 216 -4.90 -17.53 4.53
CA ARG A 216 -3.98 -18.25 5.42
C ARG A 216 -2.73 -17.42 5.68
N SER A 217 -2.20 -16.77 4.63
CA SER A 217 -0.97 -15.97 4.74
C SER A 217 -1.20 -14.47 4.93
N GLY A 218 -2.44 -14.00 4.69
CA GLY A 218 -2.82 -12.59 4.68
C GLY A 218 -2.33 -11.84 3.44
N ARG A 219 -1.77 -12.50 2.43
CA ARG A 219 -1.22 -11.82 1.25
C ARG A 219 -2.32 -11.34 0.33
N ILE A 220 -2.19 -10.12 -0.17
CA ILE A 220 -3.07 -9.54 -1.19
C ILE A 220 -2.31 -9.23 -2.47
N ALA A 221 -2.96 -9.44 -3.60
CA ALA A 221 -2.57 -8.93 -4.89
C ALA A 221 -3.76 -8.24 -5.58
N ILE A 222 -3.51 -7.09 -6.18
CA ILE A 222 -4.43 -6.42 -7.10
C ILE A 222 -3.75 -6.31 -8.47
N ARG A 223 -4.42 -6.83 -9.50
CA ARG A 223 -3.91 -6.88 -10.87
C ARG A 223 -4.80 -6.09 -11.83
N ALA A 224 -4.20 -5.12 -12.52
CA ALA A 224 -4.81 -4.28 -13.54
C ALA A 224 -3.71 -3.60 -14.40
N ALA A 225 -3.99 -2.42 -14.96
CA ALA A 225 -2.94 -1.51 -15.45
C ALA A 225 -1.96 -1.12 -14.32
N THR A 226 -2.51 -0.90 -13.12
CA THR A 226 -1.78 -0.75 -11.86
C THR A 226 -1.68 -2.12 -11.19
N ASN A 227 -0.49 -2.48 -10.74
CA ASN A 227 -0.28 -3.69 -9.92
C ASN A 227 -0.01 -3.28 -8.49
N PHE A 228 -0.51 -4.06 -7.53
CA PHE A 228 -0.26 -3.88 -6.11
C PHE A 228 -0.16 -5.23 -5.42
N THR A 229 0.76 -5.33 -4.47
CA THR A 229 0.92 -6.50 -3.60
C THR A 229 1.18 -6.04 -2.18
N GLY A 230 0.64 -6.76 -1.20
CA GLY A 230 0.72 -6.37 0.19
C GLY A 230 0.30 -7.45 1.15
N ARG A 231 0.01 -7.04 2.37
CA ARG A 231 -0.54 -7.88 3.44
C ARG A 231 -1.78 -7.24 4.03
N CYS A 232 -2.77 -8.07 4.36
CA CYS A 232 -4.02 -7.70 4.98
C CYS A 232 -4.09 -8.29 6.39
N ASP A 233 -4.58 -7.48 7.32
CA ASP A 233 -4.92 -7.91 8.67
C ASP A 233 -6.42 -7.71 8.92
N ALA A 234 -7.00 -8.60 9.73
CA ALA A 234 -8.38 -8.45 10.19
C ALA A 234 -8.43 -7.30 11.20
N GLY A 235 -9.24 -6.29 10.90
CA GLY A 235 -9.31 -5.12 11.75
C GLY A 235 -10.42 -4.19 11.28
N ASN A 236 -11.10 -3.56 12.23
CA ASN A 236 -11.94 -2.41 11.96
C ASN A 236 -11.06 -1.16 12.02
N TRP A 237 -11.16 -0.26 11.04
CA TRP A 237 -10.62 1.09 11.17
C TRP A 237 -11.46 1.86 12.20
N ARG A 238 -11.42 1.44 13.47
CA ARG A 238 -11.90 2.25 14.59
C ARG A 238 -10.76 3.16 14.99
N GLY A 239 -10.58 4.20 14.19
CA GLY A 239 -10.17 5.50 14.73
C GLY A 239 -11.29 5.98 15.65
N GLY A 240 -11.29 5.48 16.88
CA GLY A 240 -12.07 6.05 17.98
C GLY A 240 -11.36 7.29 18.47
N GLY A 241 -11.74 8.44 17.94
CA GLY A 241 -11.66 9.70 18.66
C GLY A 241 -13.07 10.07 19.08
N GLY A 242 -13.49 9.63 20.26
CA GLY A 242 -14.67 10.15 20.95
C GLY A 242 -14.22 11.02 22.11
N PHE A 243 -14.30 12.33 21.94
CA PHE A 243 -15.12 13.26 22.75
C PHE A 243 -15.62 14.34 21.81
#